data_AF-A0A0G0JXA2-F1
#
_entry.id   AF-A0A0G0JXA2-F1
#
_cell.length_a   1.000
_cell.length_b   1.000
_cell.length_c   1.000
_cell.angle_alpha   90.00
_cell.angle_beta   90.00
_cell.angle_gamma   90.00
#
_symmetry.space_group_name_H-M   'P 1'
#
loop_
_entity.id
_entity.type
_entity.pdbx_description
1 polymer ?
#
loop_
_entity_poly.entity_id
_entity_poly.type
_entity_poly.pdbx_seq_one_letter_code
_entity_poly.pdbx_strand_id
1 'polypeptide(L)'
;MIPIQKYYLQKVKNYLWHLPKSIYFKTKFKNPSKNLTLIGVTGTDGKTTTAKLIYEVLTKAGIKTGLITTIGAKTGNRDINTGLHMTSPDPSLVQQIFQEMVKSGLTHAVIEVTSHALDQFRFFGCHFKVSVITNTSHEHLDDFIDMHRYIHAKNKIFHYSDIVSPSQAKPIP
;
A
#
# COMPACT_ATOMS: atom_id res chain seq x y z
N MET A 1 22.90 4.59 -11.38
CA MET A 1 22.87 5.44 -10.18
C MET A 1 22.08 6.70 -10.50
N ILE A 2 20.99 6.97 -9.79
CA ILE A 2 20.12 8.12 -10.06
C ILE A 2 20.85 9.42 -9.70
N PRO A 3 20.75 10.49 -10.50
CA PRO A 3 21.32 11.79 -10.12
C PRO A 3 20.71 12.28 -8.79
N ILE A 4 21.57 12.68 -7.84
CA ILE A 4 21.16 13.22 -6.53
C ILE A 4 20.12 14.35 -6.69
N GLN A 5 20.23 15.15 -7.75
CA GLN A 5 19.29 16.21 -8.08
C GLN A 5 17.87 15.67 -8.36
N LYS A 6 17.73 14.56 -9.10
CA LYS A 6 16.42 13.92 -9.38
C LYS A 6 15.77 13.41 -8.09
N TYR A 7 16.57 12.95 -7.12
CA TYR A 7 16.07 12.60 -5.79
C TYR A 7 15.46 13.78 -5.04
N TYR A 8 16.19 14.88 -4.91
CA TYR A 8 15.68 16.06 -4.21
C TYR A 8 14.42 16.60 -4.88
N LEU A 9 14.39 16.62 -6.22
CA LEU A 9 13.21 17.01 -6.99
C LEU A 9 12.00 16.10 -6.68
N GLN A 10 12.21 14.78 -6.64
CA GLN A 10 11.16 13.83 -6.29
C GLN A 10 10.69 14.01 -4.84
N LYS A 11 11.61 14.27 -3.90
CA LYS A 11 11.26 14.53 -2.49
C LYS A 11 10.42 15.79 -2.37
N VAL A 12 10.82 16.89 -3.01
CA VAL A 12 10.04 18.14 -3.06
C VAL A 12 8.66 17.89 -3.66
N LYS A 13 8.56 17.16 -4.77
CA LYS A 13 7.27 16.76 -5.37
C LYS A 13 6.42 15.93 -4.41
N ASN A 14 7.00 14.99 -3.67
CA ASN A 14 6.27 14.18 -2.70
C ASN A 14 5.64 15.04 -1.60
N TYR A 15 6.39 16.00 -1.05
CA TYR A 15 5.90 16.86 0.03
C TYR A 15 4.99 18.01 -0.44
N LEU A 16 5.27 18.65 -1.59
CA LEU A 16 4.50 19.79 -2.07
C LEU A 16 3.27 19.42 -2.90
N TRP A 17 3.24 18.20 -3.46
CA TRP A 17 2.14 17.76 -4.31
C TRP A 17 1.44 16.52 -3.75
N HIS A 18 2.16 15.42 -3.55
CA HIS A 18 1.53 14.14 -3.22
C HIS A 18 0.92 14.11 -1.81
N LEU A 19 1.60 14.70 -0.82
CA LEU A 19 1.09 14.79 0.55
C LEU A 19 -0.18 15.67 0.65
N PRO A 20 -0.19 16.94 0.17
CA PRO A 20 -1.40 17.78 0.16
C PRO A 20 -2.57 17.12 -0.57
N LYS A 21 -2.31 16.48 -1.72
CA LYS A 21 -3.32 15.72 -2.47
C LYS A 21 -3.92 14.61 -1.61
N SER A 22 -3.09 13.85 -0.91
CA SER A 22 -3.54 12.74 -0.06
C SER A 22 -4.34 13.23 1.16
N ILE A 23 -3.91 14.34 1.77
CA ILE A 23 -4.67 15.02 2.86
C ILE A 23 -6.05 15.48 2.37
N TYR A 24 -6.10 16.12 1.20
CA TYR A 24 -7.36 16.59 0.60
C TYR A 24 -8.34 15.43 0.39
N PHE A 25 -7.92 14.35 -0.28
CA PHE A 25 -8.82 13.23 -0.55
C PHE A 25 -9.22 12.45 0.70
N LYS A 26 -8.30 12.23 1.65
CA LYS A 26 -8.64 11.67 2.96
C LYS A 26 -9.77 12.46 3.63
N THR A 27 -9.67 13.79 3.61
CA THR A 27 -10.65 14.69 4.23
C THR A 27 -11.98 14.68 3.47
N LYS A 28 -11.93 14.80 2.13
CA LYS A 28 -13.10 14.78 1.25
C LYS A 28 -13.94 13.52 1.42
N PHE A 29 -13.30 12.36 1.56
CA PHE A 29 -13.98 11.07 1.75
C PHE A 29 -14.32 10.75 3.22
N LYS A 30 -13.95 11.63 4.17
CA LYS A 30 -14.11 11.43 5.63
C LYS A 30 -13.38 10.19 6.17
N ASN A 31 -12.23 9.86 5.58
CA ASN A 31 -11.36 8.74 5.96
C ASN A 31 -12.09 7.39 6.19
N PRO A 32 -12.71 6.80 5.15
CA PRO A 32 -13.43 5.52 5.22
C PRO A 32 -12.61 4.38 5.79
N SER A 33 -11.28 4.43 5.62
CA SER A 33 -10.34 3.42 6.11
C SER A 33 -10.44 3.15 7.62
N LYS A 34 -10.94 4.11 8.41
CA LYS A 34 -11.19 3.94 9.86
C LYS A 34 -12.22 2.86 10.19
N ASN A 35 -13.06 2.48 9.23
CA ASN A 35 -14.11 1.48 9.40
C ASN A 35 -13.70 0.10 8.85
N LEU A 36 -12.43 -0.07 8.48
CA LEU A 36 -11.89 -1.31 7.93
C LEU A 36 -10.66 -1.74 8.73
N THR A 37 -10.53 -3.04 8.98
CA THR A 37 -9.27 -3.64 9.41
C THR A 37 -8.37 -3.79 8.20
N LEU A 38 -7.34 -2.94 8.10
CA LEU A 38 -6.43 -2.95 6.96
C LEU A 38 -5.24 -3.89 7.18
N ILE A 39 -4.92 -4.71 6.17
CA ILE A 39 -3.74 -5.57 6.12
C ILE A 39 -2.89 -5.14 4.93
N GLY A 40 -1.72 -4.57 5.20
CA GLY A 40 -0.79 -4.10 4.17
C GLY A 40 0.27 -5.14 3.84
N VAL A 41 0.44 -5.48 2.57
CA VAL A 41 1.49 -6.40 2.10
C VAL A 41 2.47 -5.63 1.23
N THR A 42 3.72 -5.52 1.67
CA THR A 42 4.80 -4.90 0.92
C THR A 42 5.99 -5.85 0.73
N GLY A 43 6.94 -5.47 -0.11
CA GLY A 43 8.11 -6.28 -0.45
C GLY A 43 8.57 -6.08 -1.89
N THR A 44 9.68 -6.70 -2.28
CA THR A 44 10.13 -6.68 -3.69
C THR A 44 9.26 -7.65 -4.49
N ASP A 45 9.24 -8.92 -4.11
CA ASP A 45 8.45 -9.96 -4.80
C ASP A 45 7.33 -10.55 -3.96
N GLY A 46 6.40 -11.24 -4.61
CA GLY A 46 5.37 -12.03 -3.93
C GLY A 46 4.24 -11.23 -3.26
N LYS A 47 4.24 -9.88 -3.33
CA LYS A 47 3.19 -9.05 -2.71
C LYS A 47 1.78 -9.45 -3.16
N THR A 48 1.56 -9.55 -4.47
CA THR A 48 0.25 -9.92 -5.04
C THR A 48 -0.16 -11.33 -4.61
N THR A 49 0.76 -12.28 -4.65
CA THR A 49 0.50 -13.67 -4.23
C THR A 49 0.14 -13.74 -2.76
N THR A 50 0.93 -13.12 -1.89
CA THR A 50 0.68 -13.08 -0.44
C THR A 50 -0.62 -12.35 -0.13
N ALA A 51 -0.90 -11.20 -0.75
CA ALA A 51 -2.16 -10.48 -0.56
C ALA A 51 -3.38 -11.31 -0.97
N LYS A 52 -3.29 -12.03 -2.10
CA LYS A 52 -4.34 -12.96 -2.54
C LYS A 52 -4.52 -14.13 -1.56
N LEU A 53 -3.43 -14.74 -1.09
CA LEU A 53 -3.50 -15.83 -0.11
C LEU A 53 -4.16 -15.38 1.19
N ILE A 54 -3.79 -14.22 1.73
CA ILE A 54 -4.43 -13.66 2.94
C ILE A 54 -5.92 -13.40 2.68
N TYR A 55 -6.26 -12.78 1.55
CA TYR A 55 -7.65 -12.54 1.16
C TYR A 55 -8.46 -13.85 1.12
N GLU A 56 -7.96 -14.88 0.43
CA GLU A 56 -8.62 -16.18 0.30
C GLU A 56 -8.81 -16.90 1.64
N VAL A 57 -7.81 -16.84 2.53
CA VAL A 57 -7.93 -17.42 3.88
C VAL A 57 -9.02 -16.71 4.68
N LEU A 58 -9.04 -15.37 4.67
CA LEU A 58 -10.02 -14.58 5.41
C LEU A 58 -11.44 -14.79 4.87
N THR A 59 -11.63 -14.78 3.55
CA THR A 59 -12.95 -15.01 2.94
C THR A 59 -13.45 -16.43 3.20
N LYS A 60 -12.59 -17.44 3.11
CA LYS A 60 -12.94 -18.84 3.46
C LYS A 60 -13.26 -19.01 4.94
N ALA A 61 -12.68 -18.18 5.82
CA ALA A 61 -13.05 -18.13 7.23
C ALA A 61 -14.36 -17.36 7.50
N GLY A 62 -15.09 -16.92 6.47
CA GLY A 62 -16.34 -16.17 6.59
C GLY A 62 -16.15 -14.68 6.89
N ILE A 63 -14.93 -14.15 6.83
CA ILE A 63 -14.64 -12.75 7.10
C ILE A 63 -14.90 -11.92 5.84
N LYS A 64 -15.77 -10.91 5.95
CA LYS A 64 -16.13 -9.99 4.87
C LYS A 64 -14.93 -9.12 4.49
N THR A 65 -14.18 -9.57 3.49
CA THR A 65 -12.87 -9.02 3.15
C THR A 65 -12.83 -8.50 1.73
N GLY A 66 -12.22 -7.34 1.52
CA GLY A 66 -11.89 -6.78 0.21
C GLY A 66 -10.41 -6.96 -0.12
N LEU A 67 -10.06 -6.82 -1.40
CA LEU A 67 -8.68 -6.93 -1.88
C LEU A 67 -8.34 -5.73 -2.76
N ILE A 68 -7.15 -5.16 -2.60
CA ILE A 68 -6.58 -4.16 -3.50
C ILE A 68 -5.22 -4.66 -3.95
N THR A 69 -5.03 -4.82 -5.26
CA THR A 69 -3.77 -5.22 -5.89
C THR A 69 -3.37 -4.20 -6.95
N THR A 70 -2.16 -4.35 -7.50
CA THR A 70 -1.72 -3.56 -8.65
C THR A 70 -2.66 -3.69 -9.86
N ILE A 71 -3.21 -4.88 -10.08
CA ILE A 71 -4.06 -5.19 -11.23
C ILE A 71 -5.56 -4.89 -11.06
N GLY A 72 -6.03 -4.65 -9.82
CA GLY A 72 -7.46 -4.47 -9.57
C GLY A 72 -7.84 -4.48 -8.09
N ALA A 73 -9.12 -4.23 -7.82
CA ALA A 73 -9.70 -4.31 -6.49
C ALA A 73 -11.00 -5.13 -6.46
N LYS A 74 -11.24 -5.83 -5.34
CA LYS A 74 -12.48 -6.56 -5.04
C LYS A 74 -13.17 -5.88 -3.87
N THR A 75 -14.37 -5.33 -4.08
CA THR A 75 -15.10 -4.51 -3.09
C THR A 75 -16.36 -5.22 -2.55
N GLY A 76 -16.42 -6.55 -2.70
CA GLY A 76 -17.54 -7.39 -2.31
C GLY A 76 -18.61 -7.43 -3.40
N ASN A 77 -19.20 -6.28 -3.72
CA ASN A 77 -20.26 -6.18 -4.73
C ASN A 77 -19.75 -6.09 -6.16
N ARG A 78 -18.47 -5.70 -6.35
CA ARG A 78 -17.88 -5.44 -7.66
C ARG A 78 -16.40 -5.81 -7.69
N ASP A 79 -15.96 -6.18 -8.88
CA ASP A 79 -14.55 -6.22 -9.23
C ASP A 79 -14.23 -4.94 -10.03
N ILE A 80 -13.31 -4.14 -9.51
CA ILE A 80 -12.84 -2.91 -10.13
C ILE A 80 -11.53 -3.26 -10.83
N ASN A 81 -11.54 -3.26 -12.16
CA ASN A 81 -10.31 -3.19 -12.92
C ASN A 81 -9.75 -1.78 -12.72
N THR A 82 -8.71 -1.67 -11.90
CA THR A 82 -8.09 -0.38 -11.63
C THR A 82 -7.36 0.16 -12.87
N GLY A 83 -7.15 -0.67 -13.91
CA GLY A 83 -6.51 -0.29 -15.17
C GLY A 83 -5.05 0.12 -15.01
N LEU A 84 -4.46 -0.16 -13.85
CA LEU A 84 -3.17 0.38 -13.45
C LEU A 84 -2.07 -0.64 -13.73
N HIS A 85 -1.52 -0.60 -14.94
CA HIS A 85 -0.16 -1.11 -15.18
C HIS A 85 0.93 -0.29 -14.44
N MET A 86 0.55 0.60 -13.52
CA MET A 86 1.45 1.38 -12.68
C MET A 86 1.07 1.23 -11.20
N THR A 87 1.96 0.56 -10.46
CA THR A 87 2.19 0.62 -9.01
C THR A 87 1.17 1.44 -8.20
N SER A 88 0.22 0.76 -7.56
CA SER A 88 -0.82 1.23 -6.60
C SER A 88 -1.79 2.34 -7.09
N PRO A 89 -3.03 2.43 -6.58
CA PRO A 89 -3.97 3.47 -7.00
C PRO A 89 -3.63 4.87 -6.47
N ASP A 90 -4.08 5.91 -7.19
CA ASP A 90 -4.04 7.32 -6.75
C ASP A 90 -4.76 7.49 -5.39
N PRO A 91 -4.36 8.43 -4.50
CA PRO A 91 -5.02 8.63 -3.22
C PRO A 91 -6.55 8.80 -3.33
N SER A 92 -7.06 9.44 -4.39
CA SER A 92 -8.50 9.55 -4.62
C SER A 92 -9.15 8.18 -4.81
N LEU A 93 -8.56 7.34 -5.66
CA LEU A 93 -9.08 6.01 -5.97
C LEU A 93 -8.98 5.07 -4.76
N VAL A 94 -7.89 5.16 -3.98
CA VAL A 94 -7.76 4.43 -2.69
C VAL A 94 -8.94 4.75 -1.77
N GLN A 95 -9.25 6.03 -1.57
CA GLN A 95 -10.34 6.44 -0.68
C GLN A 95 -11.72 6.07 -1.24
N GLN A 96 -11.92 6.12 -2.57
CA GLN A 96 -13.15 5.65 -3.22
C GLN A 96 -13.38 4.16 -3.01
N ILE A 97 -12.34 3.34 -3.24
CA ILE A 97 -12.39 1.89 -3.04
C ILE A 97 -12.73 1.57 -1.58
N PHE A 98 -12.09 2.21 -0.61
CA PHE A 98 -12.42 1.99 0.81
C PHE A 98 -13.85 2.39 1.13
N GLN A 99 -14.34 3.51 0.60
CA GLN A 99 -15.73 3.89 0.80
C GLN A 99 -16.70 2.86 0.21
N GLU A 100 -16.37 2.29 -0.95
CA GLU A 100 -17.17 1.22 -1.56
C GLU A 100 -17.14 -0.06 -0.73
N MET A 101 -15.97 -0.48 -0.23
CA MET A 101 -15.85 -1.63 0.67
C MET A 101 -16.72 -1.46 1.94
N VAL A 102 -16.67 -0.29 2.56
CA VAL A 102 -17.50 0.04 3.73
C VAL A 102 -18.99 0.00 3.37
N LYS A 103 -19.39 0.58 2.24
CA LYS A 103 -20.79 0.55 1.75
C LYS A 103 -21.28 -0.87 1.44
N SER A 104 -20.40 -1.74 0.98
CA SER A 104 -20.68 -3.17 0.76
C SER A 104 -20.69 -4.00 2.05
N GLY A 105 -20.47 -3.38 3.22
CA GLY A 105 -20.46 -4.07 4.51
C GLY A 105 -19.23 -4.96 4.73
N LEU A 106 -18.14 -4.71 4.00
CA LEU A 106 -16.86 -5.35 4.27
C LEU A 106 -16.25 -4.80 5.56
N THR A 107 -15.57 -5.66 6.30
CA THR A 107 -14.93 -5.32 7.59
C THR A 107 -13.42 -5.33 7.49
N HIS A 108 -12.84 -6.01 6.50
CA HIS A 108 -11.40 -6.14 6.31
C HIS A 108 -11.00 -5.73 4.88
N ALA A 109 -9.78 -5.25 4.71
CA ALA A 109 -9.20 -4.99 3.40
C ALA A 109 -7.73 -5.42 3.37
N VAL A 110 -7.40 -6.33 2.44
CA VAL A 110 -6.01 -6.72 2.15
C VAL A 110 -5.50 -5.87 1.00
N ILE A 111 -4.32 -5.26 1.17
CA ILE A 111 -3.81 -4.22 0.27
C ILE A 111 -2.39 -4.56 -0.11
N GLU A 112 -2.13 -4.68 -1.40
CA GLU A 112 -0.78 -4.65 -1.96
C GLU A 112 -0.22 -3.22 -1.91
N VAL A 113 0.82 -3.02 -1.11
CA VAL A 113 1.44 -1.72 -0.85
C VAL A 113 2.83 -1.67 -1.47
N THR A 114 2.97 -0.90 -2.55
CA THR A 114 4.26 -0.72 -3.23
C THR A 114 5.13 0.33 -2.52
N SER A 115 6.46 0.23 -2.66
CA SER A 115 7.38 1.23 -2.11
C SER A 115 7.07 2.64 -2.65
N HIS A 116 6.71 2.77 -3.92
CA HIS A 116 6.32 4.05 -4.54
C HIS A 116 5.06 4.64 -3.91
N ALA A 117 4.07 3.81 -3.61
CA ALA A 117 2.84 4.28 -2.97
C ALA A 117 3.11 4.84 -1.57
N LEU A 118 4.01 4.20 -0.82
CA LEU A 118 4.47 4.68 0.49
C LEU A 118 5.27 5.97 0.36
N ASP A 119 6.17 6.06 -0.63
CA ASP A 119 6.99 7.26 -0.83
C ASP A 119 6.17 8.48 -1.25
N GLN A 120 5.13 8.26 -2.06
CA GLN A 120 4.20 9.26 -2.55
C GLN A 120 2.97 9.46 -1.64
N PHE A 121 3.03 9.03 -0.38
CA PHE A 121 1.98 9.28 0.61
C PHE A 121 0.57 8.77 0.25
N ARG A 122 0.45 7.78 -0.64
CA ARG A 122 -0.86 7.38 -1.18
C ARG A 122 -1.79 6.73 -0.15
N PHE A 123 -1.20 6.18 0.90
CA PHE A 123 -1.89 5.62 2.06
C PHE A 123 -1.86 6.56 3.27
N PHE A 124 -1.59 7.86 3.07
CA PHE A 124 -1.52 8.81 4.18
C PHE A 124 -2.80 8.81 5.01
N GLY A 125 -2.64 8.61 6.32
CA GLY A 125 -3.75 8.56 7.28
C GLY A 125 -4.60 7.28 7.23
N CYS A 126 -4.18 6.28 6.46
CA CYS A 126 -4.67 4.91 6.57
C CYS A 126 -3.91 4.23 7.71
N HIS A 127 -4.61 3.48 8.55
CA HIS A 127 -4.03 2.79 9.68
C HIS A 127 -4.07 1.28 9.44
N PHE A 128 -2.90 0.67 9.24
CA PHE A 128 -2.75 -0.76 9.00
C PHE A 128 -2.82 -1.52 10.32
N LYS A 129 -3.79 -2.41 10.48
CA LYS A 129 -3.80 -3.28 11.66
C LYS A 129 -2.61 -4.25 11.63
N VAL A 130 -2.30 -4.74 10.43
CA VAL A 130 -1.18 -5.65 10.20
C VAL A 130 -0.40 -5.19 8.97
N SER A 131 0.92 -5.15 9.10
CA SER A 131 1.83 -4.99 7.96
C SER A 131 2.72 -6.21 7.80
N VAL A 132 2.75 -6.73 6.57
CA VAL A 132 3.50 -7.89 6.13
C VAL A 132 4.58 -7.44 5.17
N ILE A 133 5.83 -7.84 5.42
CA ILE A 133 6.91 -7.74 4.44
C ILE A 133 7.19 -9.15 3.91
N THR A 134 7.10 -9.34 2.60
CA THR A 134 7.40 -10.63 1.96
C THR A 134 8.92 -10.86 1.90
N ASN A 135 9.65 -9.96 1.25
CA ASN A 135 11.09 -9.94 1.14
C ASN A 135 11.59 -8.54 0.78
N THR A 136 12.90 -8.35 0.90
CA THR A 136 13.60 -7.18 0.33
C THR A 136 14.82 -7.68 -0.44
N SER A 137 14.68 -7.84 -1.76
CA SER A 137 15.76 -8.15 -2.70
C SER A 137 16.17 -6.90 -3.50
N HIS A 138 17.36 -6.96 -4.13
CA HIS A 138 17.91 -5.90 -5.01
C HIS A 138 17.17 -5.85 -6.35
N GLU A 139 15.99 -5.24 -6.39
CA GLU A 139 15.33 -4.81 -7.65
C GLU A 139 14.75 -3.40 -7.49
N HIS A 140 14.60 -2.68 -8.61
CA HIS A 140 14.09 -1.30 -8.71
C HIS A 140 15.02 -0.17 -8.19
N LEU A 141 16.33 -0.28 -8.39
CA LEU A 141 17.30 0.81 -8.15
C LEU A 141 17.16 2.02 -9.11
N ASP A 142 16.26 1.96 -10.09
CA ASP A 142 16.05 3.04 -11.06
C ASP A 142 15.32 4.26 -10.47
N ASP A 143 14.62 4.06 -9.33
CA ASP A 143 13.89 5.11 -8.60
C ASP A 143 14.42 5.40 -7.18
N PHE A 144 15.29 4.53 -6.66
CA PHE A 144 15.97 4.70 -5.37
C PHE A 144 17.49 4.82 -5.55
N ILE A 145 18.08 5.83 -4.92
CA ILE A 145 19.53 6.11 -5.01
C ILE A 145 20.37 4.95 -4.48
N ASP A 146 19.89 4.28 -3.43
CA ASP A 146 20.55 3.18 -2.77
C ASP A 146 19.54 2.25 -2.08
N MET A 147 20.03 1.09 -1.62
CA MET A 147 19.23 0.09 -0.91
C MET A 147 18.71 0.60 0.45
N HIS A 148 19.47 1.45 1.15
CA HIS A 148 19.04 2.02 2.43
C HIS A 148 17.75 2.81 2.28
N ARG A 149 17.63 3.60 1.22
CA ARG A 149 16.45 4.39 0.91
C ARG A 149 15.29 3.52 0.46
N TYR A 150 15.54 2.46 -0.30
CA TYR A 150 14.51 1.48 -0.69
C TYR A 150 13.91 0.79 0.55
N ILE A 151 14.76 0.32 1.47
CA ILE A 151 14.36 -0.25 2.77
C ILE A 151 13.59 0.79 3.58
N HIS A 152 14.11 2.01 3.70
CA HIS A 152 13.46 3.09 4.42
C HIS A 152 12.06 3.41 3.86
N ALA A 153 11.88 3.41 2.53
CA ALA A 153 10.58 3.62 1.92
C ALA A 153 9.58 2.52 2.28
N LYS A 154 10.00 1.24 2.33
CA LYS A 154 9.15 0.14 2.80
C LYS A 154 8.82 0.26 4.29
N ASN A 155 9.80 0.62 5.12
CA ASN A 155 9.63 0.80 6.56
C ASN A 155 8.60 1.89 6.90
N LYS A 156 8.30 2.82 5.98
CA LYS A 156 7.22 3.80 6.17
C LYS A 156 5.88 3.15 6.50
N ILE A 157 5.61 1.93 6.03
CA ILE A 157 4.37 1.21 6.34
C ILE A 157 4.22 0.99 7.85
N PHE A 158 5.34 0.81 8.57
CA PHE A 158 5.36 0.55 10.01
C PHE A 158 5.02 1.78 10.85
N HIS A 159 5.27 3.00 10.35
CA HIS A 159 4.78 4.22 11.02
C HIS A 159 3.25 4.32 11.05
N TYR A 160 2.57 3.49 10.26
CA TYR A 160 1.12 3.46 10.16
C TYR A 160 0.53 2.13 10.67
N SER A 161 1.27 1.32 11.44
CA SER A 161 0.85 -0.06 11.79
C SER A 161 0.82 -0.39 13.28
N ASP A 162 -0.15 -1.21 13.72
CA ASP A 162 -0.22 -1.78 15.07
C ASP A 162 0.66 -3.02 15.25
N ILE A 163 0.63 -3.94 14.28
CA ILE A 163 1.31 -5.23 14.34
C ILE A 163 2.20 -5.40 13.12
N VAL A 164 3.45 -5.79 13.36
CA VAL A 164 4.47 -6.02 12.33
C VAL A 164 4.83 -7.49 12.32
N SER A 165 4.70 -8.15 11.16
CA SER A 165 5.25 -9.48 10.92
C SER A 165 6.44 -9.36 9.98
N PRO A 166 7.69 -9.34 10.50
CA PRO A 166 8.87 -9.33 9.64
C PRO A 166 9.10 -10.73 9.07
N SER A 167 9.31 -10.84 7.75
CA SER A 167 10.02 -12.01 7.23
C SER A 167 11.50 -11.84 7.56
N GLN A 168 12.16 -12.93 7.96
CA GLN A 168 13.59 -12.90 8.28
C GLN A 168 14.38 -12.46 7.03
N ALA A 169 14.88 -11.23 7.04
CA ALA A 169 15.92 -10.82 6.10
C ALA A 169 17.20 -11.54 6.54
N LYS A 170 17.64 -12.52 5.74
CA LYS A 170 18.98 -13.07 5.90
C LYS A 170 19.96 -11.91 5.67
N PRO A 171 20.90 -11.63 6.59
CA PRO A 171 21.92 -10.61 6.33
C PRO A 171 22.65 -11.00 5.04
N ILE A 172 22.72 -10.06 4.10
CA ILE A 172 23.55 -10.20 2.91
C ILE A 172 25.00 -10.08 3.42
N PRO A 173 25.88 -11.07 3.16
CA PRO A 173 27.29 -11.01 3.56
C PRO A 173 28.02 -9.83 2.91
#